data_AF-A0A1B8WZ33-F1
#
_entry.id   AF-A0A1B8WZ33-F1
#
_cell.length_a   1.000
_cell.length_b   1.000
_cell.length_c   1.000
_cell.angle_alpha   90.00
_cell.angle_beta   90.00
_cell.angle_gamma   90.00
#
_symmetry.space_group_name_H-M   'P 1'
#
loop_
_entity.id
_entity.type
_entity.pdbx_description
1 polymer ?
#
loop_
_entity_poly.entity_id
_entity_poly.type
_entity_poly.pdbx_seq_one_letter_code
_entity_poly.pdbx_strand_id
1 'polypeptide(L)'
;MFIGRKARSAEYVMKNAQRQEVQLDIVIDVKYLKGKRGKYECENLGFVVYGVKWSPRKVSNVYKRRFAIESSYRMRNIVKPRTSTKDVTFRYFFTII
;
A
#
# COMPACT_ATOMS: atom_id res chain seq x y z
N MET A 1 15.24 -12.78 7.08
CA MET A 1 15.29 -11.40 7.61
C MET A 1 13.94 -10.84 8.08
N PHE A 2 12.79 -11.46 7.76
CA PHE A 2 11.44 -11.01 8.18
C PHE A 2 10.76 -11.83 9.29
N ILE A 3 11.48 -12.74 9.95
CA ILE A 3 10.91 -13.69 10.92
C ILE A 3 11.07 -13.12 12.34
N GLY A 4 9.99 -13.09 13.12
CA GLY A 4 10.03 -12.76 14.55
C GLY A 4 8.66 -12.34 15.08
N ARG A 5 8.51 -12.29 16.41
CA ARG A 5 7.22 -12.11 17.10
C ARG A 5 6.95 -10.70 17.60
N LYS A 6 7.91 -9.78 17.46
CA LYS A 6 7.82 -8.39 17.90
C LYS A 6 7.86 -7.43 16.71
N ALA A 7 7.11 -6.34 16.82
CA ALA A 7 7.19 -5.24 15.88
C ALA A 7 8.58 -4.60 15.95
N ARG A 8 9.11 -4.18 14.80
CA ARG A 8 10.48 -3.65 14.69
C ARG A 8 10.60 -2.70 13.51
N SER A 9 11.63 -1.87 13.53
CA SER A 9 12.00 -0.96 12.44
C SER A 9 13.48 -1.09 12.16
N ALA A 10 13.85 -0.94 10.89
CA ALA A 10 15.24 -0.95 10.44
C ALA A 10 15.42 0.11 9.35
N GLU A 11 16.53 0.83 9.39
CA GLU A 11 16.92 1.74 8.33
C GLU A 11 17.50 0.95 7.16
N TYR A 12 17.14 1.34 5.94
CA TYR A 12 17.58 0.73 4.70
C TYR A 12 18.00 1.82 3.72
N VAL A 13 19.24 1.73 3.25
CA VAL A 13 19.75 2.64 2.22
C VAL A 13 19.58 1.97 0.86
N MET A 14 18.66 2.51 0.06
CA MET A 14 18.51 2.08 -1.32
C MET A 14 19.57 2.77 -2.17
N LYS A 15 20.53 1.97 -2.67
CA LYS A 15 21.57 2.45 -3.59
C LYS A 15 21.05 2.39 -5.02
N ASN A 16 21.06 3.51 -5.71
CA ASN A 16 20.85 3.58 -7.15
C ASN A 16 22.17 3.96 -7.83
N ALA A 17 22.62 3.15 -8.78
CA ALA A 17 23.89 3.33 -9.50
C ALA A 17 23.98 4.66 -10.26
N GLN A 18 22.86 5.33 -10.53
CA GLN A 18 22.84 6.48 -11.43
C GLN A 18 22.68 7.84 -10.76
N ARG A 19 21.91 8.01 -9.66
CA ARG A 19 21.53 9.38 -9.25
C ARG A 19 21.30 9.77 -7.78
N GLN A 20 21.23 8.87 -6.79
CA GLN A 20 21.25 9.24 -5.35
C GLN A 20 21.01 8.03 -4.44
N GLU A 21 21.57 8.05 -3.24
CA GLU A 21 21.20 7.14 -2.15
C GLU A 21 19.92 7.64 -1.47
N VAL A 22 18.92 6.77 -1.36
CA VAL A 22 17.67 7.09 -0.65
C VAL A 22 17.63 6.34 0.67
N GLN A 23 17.57 7.08 1.77
CA GLN A 23 17.36 6.51 3.09
C GLN A 23 15.87 6.21 3.28
N LEU A 24 15.55 4.95 3.56
CA LEU A 24 14.20 4.44 3.76
C LEU A 24 14.12 3.73 5.10
N ASP A 25 12.96 3.80 5.74
CA ASP A 25 12.66 3.04 6.94
C ASP A 25 11.82 1.82 6.59
N ILE A 26 12.32 0.63 6.90
CA ILE A 26 11.55 -0.60 6.84
C ILE A 26 10.90 -0.82 8.20
N VAL A 27 9.58 -0.79 8.24
CA VAL A 27 8.77 -0.94 9.45
C VAL A 27 7.96 -2.22 9.36
N ILE A 28 8.09 -3.11 10.35
CA ILE A 28 7.38 -4.39 10.41
C ILE A 28 6.40 -4.37 11.58
N ASP A 29 5.10 -4.40 11.27
CA ASP A 29 4.03 -4.62 12.26
C ASP A 29 3.73 -6.12 12.35
N VAL A 30 3.71 -6.66 13.58
CA VAL A 30 3.42 -8.07 13.82
C VAL A 30 2.01 -8.18 14.41
N LYS A 31 1.14 -8.94 13.75
CA LYS A 31 -0.22 -9.20 14.21
C LYS A 31 -0.39 -10.66 14.58
N TYR A 32 -0.76 -10.90 15.82
CA TYR A 32 -1.14 -12.24 16.26
C TYR A 32 -2.60 -12.48 15.88
N LEU A 33 -2.87 -13.55 15.11
CA LEU A 33 -4.21 -13.83 14.59
C LEU A 33 -5.15 -14.36 15.68
N LYS A 34 -4.64 -14.90 16.81
CA LYS A 34 -5.42 -15.35 17.98
C LYS A 34 -6.63 -16.24 17.60
N GLY A 35 -6.46 -17.17 16.65
CA GLY A 35 -7.53 -18.05 16.19
C GLY A 35 -8.49 -17.42 15.17
N LYS A 36 -8.28 -16.15 14.78
CA LYS A 36 -9.08 -15.49 13.76
C LYS A 36 -8.94 -16.22 12.43
N ARG A 37 -10.08 -16.56 11.81
CA ARG A 37 -10.15 -17.38 10.58
C ARG A 37 -9.47 -18.76 10.74
N GLY A 38 -9.46 -19.31 11.96
CA GLY A 38 -8.85 -20.61 12.26
C GLY A 38 -7.32 -20.61 12.31
N LYS A 39 -6.68 -19.44 12.22
CA LYS A 39 -5.21 -19.32 12.19
C LYS A 39 -4.67 -18.83 13.53
N TYR A 40 -3.61 -19.49 14.02
CA TYR A 40 -2.93 -19.17 15.28
C TYR A 40 -1.53 -18.55 15.07
N GLU A 41 -1.26 -18.13 13.85
CA GLU A 41 0.06 -17.67 13.43
C GLU A 41 0.27 -16.16 13.68
N CYS A 42 1.53 -15.77 13.59
CA CYS A 42 1.95 -14.36 13.55
C CYS A 42 2.01 -13.90 12.09
N GLU A 43 1.25 -12.87 11.75
CA GLU A 43 1.31 -12.21 10.47
C GLU A 43 2.30 -11.04 10.56
N ASN A 44 3.39 -11.10 9.78
CA ASN A 44 4.39 -10.04 9.70
C ASN A 44 4.09 -9.14 8.49
N LEU A 45 3.66 -7.92 8.76
CA LEU A 45 3.34 -6.92 7.73
C LEU A 45 4.52 -5.95 7.61
N GLY A 46 5.29 -6.07 6.53
CA GLY A 46 6.40 -5.15 6.22
C GLY A 46 5.92 -3.94 5.41
N PHE A 47 6.39 -2.76 5.79
CA PHE A 47 6.11 -1.49 5.13
C PHE A 47 7.42 -0.74 4.89
N VAL A 48 7.51 -0.05 3.76
CA VAL A 48 8.57 0.90 3.48
C VAL A 48 8.01 2.31 3.71
N VAL A 49 8.70 3.09 4.52
CA VAL A 49 8.30 4.43 4.94
C VAL A 49 9.44 5.39 4.64
N TYR A 50 9.11 6.61 4.24
CA TYR A 50 10.09 7.66 3.95
C TYR A 50 9.70 8.94 4.68
N GLY A 51 10.65 9.54 5.41
CA GLY A 51 10.46 10.84 6.06
C GLY A 51 9.47 10.87 7.22
N VAL A 52 9.08 9.71 7.77
CA VAL A 52 8.01 9.64 8.78
C VAL A 52 8.38 8.65 9.89
N LYS A 53 8.57 9.18 11.11
CA LYS A 53 8.83 8.39 12.33
C LYS A 53 7.55 8.00 13.04
N TRP A 54 6.83 7.00 12.51
CA TRP A 54 5.60 6.47 13.12
C TRP A 54 5.82 5.09 13.73
N SER A 55 5.01 4.75 14.74
CA SER A 55 4.99 3.40 15.28
C SER A 55 4.49 2.39 14.24
N PRO A 56 4.95 1.12 14.25
CA PRO A 56 4.55 0.10 13.28
C PRO A 56 3.04 -0.06 13.14
N ARG A 57 2.32 0.02 14.27
CA ARG A 57 0.86 -0.07 14.30
C ARG A 57 0.18 1.09 13.59
N LYS A 58 0.71 2.31 13.74
CA LYS A 58 0.20 3.51 13.08
C LYS A 58 0.41 3.42 11.56
N VAL A 59 1.61 3.00 11.13
CA VAL A 59 1.90 2.75 9.71
C VAL A 59 0.92 1.73 9.13
N SER A 60 0.72 0.58 9.78
CA SER A 60 -0.22 -0.43 9.29
C SER A 60 -1.66 0.08 9.19
N ASN A 61 -2.12 0.86 10.18
CA ASN A 61 -3.47 1.40 10.17
C ASN A 61 -3.70 2.48 9.11
N VAL A 62 -2.71 3.34 8.87
CA VAL A 62 -2.76 4.32 7.79
C VAL A 62 -2.71 3.61 6.44
N TYR A 63 -1.83 2.62 6.27
CA TYR A 63 -1.69 1.87 5.03
C TYR A 63 -2.98 1.12 4.66
N LYS A 64 -3.75 0.61 5.63
CA LYS A 64 -5.06 0.00 5.36
C LYS A 64 -6.01 0.90 4.58
N ARG A 65 -5.92 2.23 4.76
CA ARG A 65 -6.77 3.19 4.02
C ARG A 65 -6.42 3.22 2.53
N ARG A 66 -5.22 2.80 2.12
CA ARG A 66 -4.81 2.69 0.71
C ARG A 66 -5.68 1.70 -0.07
N PHE A 67 -6.24 0.68 0.60
CA PHE A 67 -7.19 -0.23 -0.02
C PHE A 67 -8.41 0.48 -0.63
N ALA A 68 -8.91 1.54 0.04
CA ALA A 68 -10.05 2.30 -0.48
C ALA A 68 -9.71 2.94 -1.83
N ILE A 69 -8.51 3.49 -1.97
CA ILE A 69 -8.02 4.08 -3.22
C ILE A 69 -7.95 3.01 -4.32
N GLU A 70 -7.33 1.86 -4.06
CA GLU A 70 -7.20 0.77 -5.02
C GLU A 70 -8.57 0.20 -5.44
N SER A 71 -9.48 0.04 -4.48
CA SER A 71 -10.85 -0.40 -4.76
C SER A 71 -11.64 0.62 -5.59
N SER A 72 -11.43 1.92 -5.35
CA SER A 72 -12.07 2.98 -6.13
C SER A 72 -11.57 2.98 -7.58
N TYR A 73 -10.27 2.77 -7.81
CA TYR A 73 -9.74 2.60 -9.17
C TYR A 73 -10.30 1.35 -9.86
N ARG A 74 -10.42 0.24 -9.13
CA ARG A 74 -11.03 -0.98 -9.67
C ARG A 74 -12.49 -0.75 -10.07
N MET A 75 -13.28 -0.14 -9.19
CA MET A 75 -14.68 0.21 -9.48
C MET A 75 -14.76 1.13 -10.68
N ARG A 76 -13.96 2.20 -10.72
CA ARG A 76 -13.91 3.14 -11.85
C ARG A 76 -13.64 2.41 -13.16
N ASN A 77 -12.66 1.51 -13.20
CA ASN A 77 -12.36 0.75 -14.42
C ASN A 77 -13.45 -0.23 -14.86
N ILE A 78 -14.31 -0.70 -13.94
CA ILE A 78 -15.45 -1.56 -14.25
C ILE A 78 -16.62 -0.73 -14.78
N VAL A 79 -16.94 0.38 -14.12
CA VAL A 79 -18.11 1.21 -14.46
C VAL A 79 -17.84 2.18 -15.61
N LYS A 80 -16.57 2.52 -15.88
CA LYS A 80 -16.21 3.48 -16.92
C LYS A 80 -16.71 3.00 -18.29
N PRO A 81 -17.55 3.77 -18.98
CA PRO A 81 -18.02 3.43 -20.32
C PRO A 81 -16.85 3.31 -21.29
N ARG A 82 -16.75 2.17 -21.98
CA ARG A 82 -15.78 1.96 -23.05
C ARG A 82 -16.43 2.39 -24.36
N THR A 83 -16.14 3.61 -24.80
CA THR A 83 -16.69 4.15 -26.05
C THR A 83 -15.65 4.14 -27.16
N SER A 84 -16.07 3.74 -28.37
CA SER A 84 -15.27 3.82 -29.61
C SER A 84 -15.65 5.02 -30.49
N THR A 85 -16.50 5.91 -29.97
CA THR A 85 -17.00 7.09 -30.68
C THR A 85 -15.88 8.07 -30.99
N LYS A 86 -15.82 8.53 -32.26
CA LYS A 86 -14.84 9.53 -32.72
C LYS A 86 -15.09 10.92 -32.15
N ASP A 87 -16.33 11.25 -31.81
CA ASP A 87 -16.69 12.53 -31.19
C ASP A 87 -16.01 12.72 -29.82
N VAL A 88 -15.35 13.87 -29.68
CA VAL A 88 -14.57 14.25 -28.49
C VAL A 88 -15.48 14.61 -27.32
N THR A 89 -16.66 15.18 -27.59
CA THR A 89 -17.63 15.63 -26.57
C THR A 89 -18.10 14.47 -25.72
N PHE A 90 -18.49 13.36 -26.37
CA PHE A 90 -18.94 12.15 -25.69
C PHE A 90 -17.81 11.48 -24.91
N ARG A 91 -16.57 11.42 -25.45
CA ARG A 91 -15.41 10.87 -24.71
C ARG A 91 -15.06 11.68 -23.47
N TYR A 92 -15.17 12.99 -23.55
CA TYR A 92 -14.92 13.89 -22.44
C TYR A 92 -15.98 13.73 -21.35
N PHE A 93 -17.27 13.70 -21.74
CA PHE A 93 -18.39 13.49 -20.82
C PHE A 93 -18.23 12.22 -19.97
N PHE A 94 -17.91 11.07 -20.60
CA PHE A 94 -17.69 9.80 -19.89
C PHE A 94 -16.36 9.70 -19.11
N THR A 95 -15.49 10.70 -19.22
CA THR A 95 -14.24 10.76 -18.44
C THR A 95 -14.39 11.58 -17.16
N ILE A 96 -15.26 12.59 -17.17
CA ILE A 96 -15.54 13.44 -16.00
C ILE A 96 -16.50 12.74 -15.04
N ILE A 97 -17.49 12.02 -15.58
CA ILE A 97 -18.45 11.20 -14.83
C ILE A 97 -17.77 9.90 -14.41
#